data_AF-A0A1L9X8J6-F1
#
_entry.id   AF-A0A1L9X8J6-F1
#
_cell.length_a   1.000
_cell.length_b   1.000
_cell.length_c   1.000
_cell.angle_alpha   90.00
_cell.angle_beta   90.00
_cell.angle_gamma   90.00
#
_symmetry.space_group_name_H-M   'P 1'
#
loop_
_entity.id
_entity.type
_entity.pdbx_description
1 polymer ?
#
loop_
_entity_poly.entity_id
_entity_poly.type
_entity_poly.pdbx_seq_one_letter_code
_entity_poly.pdbx_strand_id
1 'polypeptide(L)'
;MAKLCEEERAILQDEPSDVIKNLGLLTALRQASEAEAPQNRAASLSKSRKKRNEMDGSATDSPGPSNNSLSDKVSRVKGGIQRSTSASSSQAREGRDPIVQIKVEEGSEGAKGTLAERSGHLVVGAEVVFKHNKNKQGVEGEGIQCIIKGISGDGPKKRYDVQDPEPNENGEQGAVYRTAAASLIPIPRIGSTLPSFSLGKQVLARYPDTTTFYRAEVMGTKKDVYRLKFEGEEDDKEMEVDRRFVLDIPGK
;
A
#
# COMPACT_ATOMS: atom_id res chain seq x y z
N MET A 1 32.96 -39.49 -14.51
CA MET A 1 34.23 -39.11 -13.83
C MET A 1 34.71 -37.75 -14.33
N ALA A 2 35.62 -37.64 -15.31
CA ALA A 2 36.28 -36.36 -15.68
C ALA A 2 35.38 -35.10 -15.67
N LYS A 3 34.25 -35.11 -16.40
CA LYS A 3 33.33 -33.95 -16.48
C LYS A 3 32.75 -33.48 -15.13
N LEU A 4 32.53 -34.38 -14.17
CA LEU A 4 31.99 -34.02 -12.84
C LEU A 4 33.02 -33.23 -12.02
N CYS A 5 34.32 -33.55 -12.16
CA CYS A 5 35.41 -32.81 -11.51
C CYS A 5 35.66 -31.42 -12.16
N GLU A 6 35.13 -31.19 -13.36
CA GLU A 6 35.17 -29.92 -14.07
C GLU A 6 33.98 -29.04 -13.66
N GLU A 7 32.79 -29.65 -13.51
CA GLU A 7 31.57 -29.04 -13.00
C GLU A 7 31.70 -28.58 -11.53
N GLU A 8 32.24 -29.41 -10.63
CA GLU A 8 32.53 -28.98 -9.23
C GLU A 8 33.58 -27.87 -9.16
N ARG A 9 34.51 -27.78 -10.13
CA ARG A 9 35.48 -26.68 -10.20
C ARG A 9 34.86 -25.38 -10.66
N ALA A 10 33.89 -25.43 -11.58
CA ALA A 10 33.13 -24.24 -11.99
C ALA A 10 32.36 -23.65 -10.80
N ILE A 11 31.63 -24.49 -10.05
CA ILE A 11 30.83 -24.06 -8.88
C ILE A 11 31.70 -23.37 -7.80
N LEU A 12 32.97 -23.74 -7.66
CA LEU A 12 33.90 -23.11 -6.72
C LEU A 12 34.43 -21.73 -7.16
N GLN A 13 34.28 -21.36 -8.43
CA GLN A 13 34.93 -20.18 -9.04
C GLN A 13 33.95 -19.23 -9.76
N ASP A 14 32.67 -19.60 -9.89
CA ASP A 14 31.64 -18.82 -10.56
C ASP A 14 31.25 -17.57 -9.74
N GLU A 15 31.26 -16.40 -10.36
CA GLU A 15 30.84 -15.13 -9.74
C GLU A 15 29.29 -15.07 -9.72
N PRO A 16 28.63 -14.73 -8.60
CA PRO A 16 29.17 -14.12 -7.37
C PRO A 16 29.47 -15.10 -6.22
N SER A 17 29.50 -16.41 -6.50
CA SER A 17 29.52 -17.46 -5.47
C SER A 17 30.90 -17.99 -5.08
N ASP A 18 31.99 -17.46 -5.67
CA ASP A 18 33.38 -17.93 -5.46
C ASP A 18 33.73 -18.11 -3.97
N VAL A 19 33.74 -19.37 -3.55
CA VAL A 19 33.89 -19.77 -2.14
C VAL A 19 35.31 -19.46 -1.64
N ILE A 20 36.30 -19.42 -2.55
CA ILE A 20 37.70 -19.17 -2.23
C ILE A 20 37.92 -17.68 -1.93
N LYS A 21 37.38 -16.78 -2.77
CA LYS A 21 37.36 -15.33 -2.51
C LYS A 21 36.60 -15.02 -1.22
N ASN A 22 35.41 -15.59 -1.04
CA ASN A 22 34.56 -15.34 0.12
C ASN A 22 35.19 -15.82 1.43
N LEU A 23 35.84 -16.99 1.45
CA LEU A 23 36.59 -17.48 2.61
C LEU A 23 37.83 -16.63 2.91
N GLY A 24 38.52 -16.12 1.87
CA GLY A 24 39.62 -15.18 2.01
C GLY A 24 39.20 -13.87 2.67
N LEU A 25 38.07 -13.28 2.22
CA LEU A 25 37.51 -12.05 2.78
C LEU A 25 37.10 -12.22 4.26
N LEU A 26 36.40 -13.31 4.59
CA LEU A 26 36.04 -13.64 5.98
C LEU A 26 37.27 -13.83 6.88
N THR A 27 38.34 -14.43 6.35
CA THR A 27 39.61 -14.60 7.07
C THR A 27 40.29 -13.25 7.34
N ALA A 28 40.32 -12.35 6.36
CA ALA A 28 40.87 -11.01 6.52
C ALA A 28 40.06 -10.16 7.53
N LEU A 29 38.73 -10.22 7.49
CA LEU A 29 37.85 -9.55 8.46
C LEU A 29 38.07 -10.06 9.88
N ARG A 30 38.25 -11.38 10.07
CA ARG A 30 38.60 -11.93 11.39
C ARG A 30 39.97 -11.46 11.87
N GLN A 31 40.99 -11.45 11.00
CA GLN A 31 42.33 -10.97 11.36
C GLN A 31 42.33 -9.48 11.76
N ALA A 32 41.58 -8.64 11.05
CA ALA A 32 41.37 -7.25 11.45
C ALA A 32 40.68 -7.14 12.81
N SER A 33 39.59 -7.89 13.03
CA SER A 33 38.86 -7.88 14.31
C SER A 33 39.67 -8.42 15.49
N GLU A 34 40.60 -9.35 15.29
CA GLU A 34 41.51 -9.84 16.34
C GLU A 34 42.69 -8.88 16.58
N ALA A 35 43.11 -8.11 15.57
CA ALA A 35 44.14 -7.06 15.72
C ALA A 35 43.65 -5.82 16.48
N GLU A 36 42.34 -5.53 16.44
CA GLU A 36 41.74 -4.33 17.06
C GLU A 36 41.14 -4.57 18.46
N ALA A 37 41.36 -5.73 19.08
CA ALA A 37 40.72 -6.13 20.35
C ALA A 37 41.53 -5.71 21.61
N PRO A 38 41.16 -4.65 22.35
CA PRO A 38 41.82 -4.31 23.61
C PRO A 38 41.50 -5.33 24.72
N GLN A 39 42.54 -5.76 25.44
CA GLN A 39 42.44 -6.68 26.58
C GLN A 39 41.76 -6.03 27.79
N ASN A 40 40.41 -6.00 27.85
CA ASN A 40 39.68 -5.54 29.03
C ASN A 40 38.39 -6.32 29.30
N ARG A 41 38.51 -7.48 29.97
CA ARG A 41 37.44 -8.11 30.75
C ARG A 41 37.79 -8.08 32.23
N ALA A 42 37.44 -7.00 32.92
CA ALA A 42 37.51 -6.87 34.37
C ALA A 42 36.22 -6.27 34.93
N ALA A 43 35.83 -6.70 36.12
CA ALA A 43 34.47 -6.54 36.65
C ALA A 43 34.11 -5.12 37.10
N SER A 44 32.80 -4.80 37.07
CA SER A 44 32.18 -4.08 38.20
C SER A 44 30.71 -4.49 38.40
N LEU A 45 30.44 -5.12 39.55
CA LEU A 45 29.10 -5.28 40.12
C LEU A 45 28.93 -4.24 41.23
N SER A 46 27.93 -3.34 41.17
CA SER A 46 27.25 -2.86 42.40
C SER A 46 26.05 -1.92 42.19
N LYS A 47 24.90 -2.38 42.71
CA LYS A 47 23.99 -1.68 43.62
C LYS A 47 23.56 -0.23 43.32
N SER A 48 22.28 -0.13 42.94
CA SER A 48 21.23 0.60 43.70
C SER A 48 21.33 2.12 43.86
N ARG A 49 20.31 2.82 43.34
CA ARG A 49 19.60 3.83 44.15
C ARG A 49 18.11 3.94 43.82
N LYS A 50 17.33 3.98 44.89
CA LYS A 50 15.86 3.99 44.94
C LYS A 50 15.39 5.43 45.03
N LYS A 51 14.47 5.87 44.16
CA LYS A 51 13.59 7.02 44.46
C LYS A 51 12.13 6.55 44.38
N ARG A 52 11.34 7.01 45.34
CA ARG A 52 9.98 6.57 45.62
C ARG A 52 9.01 7.58 45.01
N ASN A 53 7.96 7.11 44.36
CA ASN A 53 6.82 7.93 43.98
C ASN A 53 5.70 7.60 44.98
N GLU A 54 5.24 8.59 45.75
CA GLU A 54 4.14 8.44 46.71
C GLU A 54 2.89 9.04 46.08
N MET A 55 1.80 8.26 46.04
CA MET A 55 0.51 8.66 45.47
C MET A 55 -0.62 7.91 46.18
N ASP A 56 -0.76 8.20 47.48
CA ASP A 56 -2.03 8.09 48.18
C ASP A 56 -2.75 9.46 48.09
N GLY A 57 -4.07 9.55 48.16
CA GLY A 57 -5.04 8.50 48.52
C GLY A 57 -5.98 9.02 49.59
N SER A 58 -7.03 9.74 49.21
CA SER A 58 -8.08 10.22 50.11
C SER A 58 -9.33 10.56 49.31
N ALA A 59 -10.50 10.31 49.91
CA ALA A 59 -11.81 10.46 49.27
C ALA A 59 -12.73 11.34 50.12
N THR A 60 -13.64 12.04 49.45
CA THR A 60 -14.89 12.59 50.02
C THR A 60 -16.00 12.46 48.98
N ASP A 61 -17.25 12.46 49.44
CA ASP A 61 -18.44 12.15 48.63
C ASP A 61 -19.58 13.15 48.91
N SER A 62 -20.36 13.48 47.86
CA SER A 62 -21.68 14.15 47.93
C SER A 62 -21.73 15.58 48.53
N PRO A 63 -22.89 16.29 48.51
CA PRO A 63 -23.65 16.65 47.30
C PRO A 63 -24.19 18.12 47.31
N GLY A 64 -24.85 18.56 46.22
CA GLY A 64 -25.91 19.59 46.30
C GLY A 64 -25.80 20.83 45.39
N PRO A 65 -26.89 21.30 44.74
CA PRO A 65 -26.88 22.47 43.86
C PRO A 65 -27.71 23.68 44.33
N SER A 66 -27.28 24.89 43.97
CA SER A 66 -28.08 26.12 43.74
C SER A 66 -27.16 27.17 43.07
N ASN A 67 -27.48 28.01 42.08
CA ASN A 67 -28.68 28.49 41.36
C ASN A 67 -28.78 30.03 41.49
N ASN A 68 -29.16 30.72 40.40
CA ASN A 68 -29.22 32.18 40.23
C ASN A 68 -27.84 32.91 40.24
N SER A 69 -27.67 34.09 39.61
CA SER A 69 -28.68 35.00 39.01
C SER A 69 -28.12 35.91 37.89
N LEU A 70 -28.95 36.21 36.87
CA LEU A 70 -28.95 37.43 36.01
C LEU A 70 -27.70 37.68 35.11
N SER A 71 -27.73 38.40 33.97
CA SER A 71 -28.76 38.83 32.98
C SER A 71 -27.96 39.24 31.69
N ASP A 72 -28.44 39.77 30.55
CA ASP A 72 -29.71 40.31 30.02
C ASP A 72 -29.68 40.16 28.45
N LYS A 73 -30.73 40.61 27.73
CA LYS A 73 -30.82 40.83 26.26
C LYS A 73 -30.89 39.56 25.38
N VAL A 74 -32.06 39.04 24.96
CA VAL A 74 -33.31 39.64 24.42
C VAL A 74 -33.10 40.34 23.06
N SER A 75 -33.84 40.09 21.97
CA SER A 75 -34.72 38.97 21.52
C SER A 75 -35.22 39.28 20.10
N ARG A 76 -35.48 38.28 19.24
CA ARG A 76 -36.68 38.35 18.37
C ARG A 76 -37.26 37.00 17.88
N VAL A 77 -38.43 36.74 18.45
CA VAL A 77 -39.59 35.95 17.98
C VAL A 77 -39.99 36.32 16.52
N LYS A 78 -40.78 35.59 15.71
CA LYS A 78 -41.82 34.57 15.97
C LYS A 78 -42.27 33.78 14.71
N GLY A 79 -42.54 32.49 14.87
CA GLY A 79 -43.50 31.70 14.06
C GLY A 79 -43.08 31.29 12.64
N GLY A 80 -43.76 30.32 11.99
CA GLY A 80 -44.76 29.40 12.55
C GLY A 80 -45.72 28.78 11.52
N ILE A 81 -46.31 27.63 11.91
CA ILE A 81 -47.46 26.93 11.28
C ILE A 81 -47.13 26.11 10.01
N GLN A 82 -47.77 24.93 9.93
CA GLN A 82 -47.60 23.93 8.86
C GLN A 82 -48.59 24.13 7.71
N ARG A 83 -48.21 23.67 6.50
CA ARG A 83 -49.04 23.13 5.37
C ARG A 83 -48.20 23.13 4.07
N SER A 84 -48.40 22.28 3.07
CA SER A 84 -49.33 21.15 2.88
C SER A 84 -48.66 20.06 2.03
N THR A 85 -49.22 18.85 2.04
CA THR A 85 -49.04 17.87 0.97
C THR A 85 -49.72 18.31 -0.33
N SER A 86 -49.17 17.91 -1.47
CA SER A 86 -49.87 17.92 -2.77
C SER A 86 -49.57 16.63 -3.52
N ALA A 87 -50.61 16.00 -4.07
CA ALA A 87 -50.53 14.78 -4.84
C ALA A 87 -51.43 14.88 -6.08
N SER A 88 -50.84 14.72 -7.26
CA SER A 88 -51.48 14.56 -8.58
C SER A 88 -50.37 14.47 -9.64
N SER A 89 -50.54 13.77 -10.76
CA SER A 89 -51.59 12.82 -11.16
C SER A 89 -51.06 11.92 -12.28
N SER A 90 -51.80 10.86 -12.62
CA SER A 90 -51.43 9.90 -13.65
C SER A 90 -51.52 10.45 -15.08
N GLN A 91 -50.52 10.14 -15.90
CA GLN A 91 -50.73 9.83 -17.32
C GLN A 91 -49.99 8.55 -17.68
N ALA A 92 -50.67 7.65 -18.39
CA ALA A 92 -50.09 6.44 -18.92
C ALA A 92 -49.83 6.61 -20.43
N ARG A 93 -48.74 6.02 -20.92
CA ARG A 93 -48.63 5.52 -22.30
C ARG A 93 -47.90 4.20 -22.30
N GLU A 94 -48.41 3.25 -23.06
CA GLU A 94 -47.84 1.93 -23.26
C GLU A 94 -46.56 1.99 -24.09
N GLY A 95 -45.67 1.00 -23.93
CA GLY A 95 -44.50 0.90 -24.80
C GLY A 95 -43.42 -0.09 -24.34
N ARG A 96 -43.61 -1.36 -24.73
CA ARG A 96 -42.54 -2.30 -25.12
C ARG A 96 -41.80 -3.14 -24.05
N ASP A 97 -41.89 -4.45 -24.26
CA ASP A 97 -40.96 -5.56 -23.94
C ASP A 97 -40.44 -5.74 -22.49
N PRO A 98 -41.01 -6.67 -21.69
CA PRO A 98 -40.46 -7.07 -20.39
C PRO A 98 -39.29 -8.06 -20.56
N ILE A 99 -38.06 -7.55 -20.64
CA ILE A 99 -36.86 -8.37 -20.46
C ILE A 99 -36.83 -8.87 -19.00
N VAL A 100 -36.65 -10.18 -18.82
CA VAL A 100 -36.62 -10.83 -17.49
C VAL A 100 -35.42 -10.33 -16.69
N GLN A 101 -35.65 -9.35 -15.82
CA GLN A 101 -34.68 -8.95 -14.81
C GLN A 101 -34.58 -10.07 -13.77
N ILE A 102 -33.50 -10.86 -13.84
CA ILE A 102 -33.18 -11.84 -12.82
C ILE A 102 -32.90 -11.08 -11.52
N LYS A 103 -33.88 -11.14 -10.61
CA LYS A 103 -33.79 -10.61 -9.25
C LYS A 103 -32.82 -11.48 -8.46
N VAL A 104 -31.52 -11.21 -8.61
CA VAL A 104 -30.49 -11.72 -7.69
C VAL A 104 -30.82 -11.17 -6.31
N GLU A 105 -30.99 -12.07 -5.35
CA GLU A 105 -31.46 -11.73 -4.02
C GLU A 105 -30.40 -10.91 -3.26
N GLU A 106 -30.75 -9.70 -2.84
CA GLU A 106 -29.85 -8.80 -2.12
C GLU A 106 -29.68 -9.25 -0.67
N GLY A 107 -28.74 -10.16 -0.43
CA GLY A 107 -28.23 -10.47 0.91
C GLY A 107 -27.50 -9.25 1.48
N SER A 108 -28.24 -8.38 2.18
CA SER A 108 -27.81 -7.04 2.58
C SER A 108 -26.86 -7.02 3.81
N GLU A 109 -25.67 -7.63 3.66
CA GLU A 109 -24.69 -7.82 4.73
C GLU A 109 -23.32 -7.14 4.41
N GLY A 110 -23.18 -5.88 4.80
CA GLY A 110 -21.91 -5.30 5.33
C GLY A 110 -20.69 -5.07 4.41
N ALA A 111 -20.72 -5.39 3.11
CA ALA A 111 -19.53 -5.50 2.24
C ALA A 111 -18.77 -4.18 1.87
N LYS A 112 -18.19 -3.46 2.85
CA LYS A 112 -17.26 -2.33 2.64
C LYS A 112 -15.84 -2.77 2.24
N GLY A 113 -15.72 -3.52 1.15
CA GLY A 113 -14.44 -3.88 0.51
C GLY A 113 -14.21 -3.10 -0.79
N THR A 114 -12.95 -2.97 -1.23
CA THR A 114 -12.64 -2.30 -2.51
C THR A 114 -13.13 -3.11 -3.71
N LEU A 115 -13.16 -2.51 -4.90
CA LEU A 115 -13.45 -3.26 -6.14
C LEU A 115 -12.45 -4.40 -6.36
N ALA A 116 -11.17 -4.22 -5.99
CA ALA A 116 -10.13 -5.23 -6.10
C ALA A 116 -10.29 -6.40 -5.10
N GLU A 117 -10.80 -6.13 -3.90
CA GLU A 117 -11.18 -7.19 -2.94
C GLU A 117 -12.41 -7.96 -3.40
N ARG A 118 -13.48 -7.23 -3.77
CA ARG A 118 -14.77 -7.80 -4.19
C ARG A 118 -14.66 -8.66 -5.46
N SER A 119 -13.66 -8.40 -6.29
CA SER A 119 -13.35 -9.19 -7.50
C SER A 119 -12.28 -10.27 -7.28
N GLY A 120 -11.82 -10.48 -6.04
CA GLY A 120 -10.90 -11.57 -5.70
C GLY A 120 -9.46 -11.42 -6.19
N HIS A 121 -9.05 -10.24 -6.69
CA HIS A 121 -7.71 -10.04 -7.26
C HIS A 121 -6.60 -9.93 -6.19
N LEU A 122 -6.93 -9.49 -4.97
CA LEU A 122 -5.97 -9.35 -3.88
C LEU A 122 -5.78 -10.67 -3.10
N VAL A 123 -4.95 -11.55 -3.65
CA VAL A 123 -4.56 -12.86 -3.10
C VAL A 123 -3.05 -12.96 -2.89
N VAL A 124 -2.60 -13.89 -2.03
CA VAL A 124 -1.15 -14.17 -1.85
C VAL A 124 -0.52 -14.56 -3.19
N GLY A 125 0.68 -14.04 -3.45
CA GLY A 125 1.39 -14.18 -4.72
C GLY A 125 0.89 -13.26 -5.85
N ALA A 126 -0.14 -12.43 -5.63
CA ALA A 126 -0.51 -11.40 -6.60
C ALA A 126 0.44 -10.19 -6.55
N GLU A 127 0.82 -9.70 -7.72
CA GLU A 127 1.48 -8.41 -7.91
C GLU A 127 0.46 -7.27 -7.75
N VAL A 128 0.86 -6.22 -7.04
CA VAL A 128 0.05 -5.05 -6.73
C VAL A 128 0.91 -3.78 -6.76
N VAL A 129 0.31 -2.62 -7.02
CA VAL A 129 0.91 -1.34 -6.64
C VAL A 129 0.50 -1.01 -5.22
N PHE A 130 1.47 -0.88 -4.32
CA PHE A 130 1.26 -0.27 -3.02
C PHE A 130 1.33 1.25 -3.15
N LYS A 131 0.17 1.90 -3.02
CA LYS A 131 0.01 3.36 -3.16
C LYS A 131 0.70 4.10 -2.03
N HIS A 132 1.47 5.12 -2.39
CA HIS A 132 2.07 6.05 -1.46
C HIS A 132 1.08 7.11 -0.98
N ASN A 133 1.11 7.41 0.31
CA ASN A 133 0.33 8.51 0.89
C ASN A 133 1.09 9.82 0.66
N LYS A 134 0.51 10.74 -0.13
CA LYS A 134 1.08 12.06 -0.49
C LYS A 134 1.53 12.93 0.69
N ASN A 135 1.09 12.62 1.91
CA ASN A 135 1.47 13.33 3.13
C ASN A 135 2.80 12.84 3.73
N LYS A 136 3.43 11.79 3.18
CA LYS A 136 4.78 11.34 3.56
C LYS A 136 5.81 12.09 2.71
N GLN A 137 6.62 12.93 3.35
CA GLN A 137 7.80 13.51 2.71
C GLN A 137 8.87 12.43 2.43
N GLY A 138 9.72 12.66 1.42
CA GLY A 138 10.79 11.74 1.04
C GLY A 138 10.33 10.44 0.38
N VAL A 139 9.13 10.44 -0.22
CA VAL A 139 8.55 9.26 -0.88
C VAL A 139 8.28 9.59 -2.35
N GLU A 140 8.87 8.80 -3.24
CA GLU A 140 8.81 9.00 -4.69
C GLU A 140 7.59 8.30 -5.34
N GLY A 141 7.18 8.81 -6.50
CA GLY A 141 6.04 8.29 -7.27
C GLY A 141 4.67 8.38 -6.58
N GLU A 142 3.67 7.73 -7.18
CA GLU A 142 2.35 7.50 -6.56
C GLU A 142 2.29 6.14 -5.82
N GLY A 143 3.30 5.27 -5.99
CA GLY A 143 3.39 3.95 -5.37
C GLY A 143 4.50 3.08 -5.94
N ILE A 144 4.69 1.89 -5.37
CA ILE A 144 5.70 0.89 -5.78
C ILE A 144 5.06 -0.47 -6.10
N GLN A 145 5.71 -1.25 -6.97
CA GLN A 145 5.38 -2.66 -7.20
C GLN A 145 5.64 -3.47 -5.93
N CYS A 146 4.69 -4.29 -5.52
CA CYS A 146 4.86 -5.24 -4.42
C CYS A 146 4.17 -6.57 -4.74
N ILE A 147 4.56 -7.63 -4.03
CA ILE A 147 3.91 -8.94 -4.06
C ILE A 147 3.20 -9.14 -2.71
N ILE A 148 1.92 -9.53 -2.71
CA ILE A 148 1.22 -9.91 -1.47
C ILE A 148 1.87 -11.20 -0.92
N LYS A 149 2.47 -11.14 0.27
CA LYS A 149 3.05 -12.30 0.97
C LYS A 149 2.14 -12.82 2.08
N GLY A 150 1.39 -11.94 2.74
CA GLY A 150 0.43 -12.30 3.79
C GLY A 150 -0.92 -11.60 3.63
N ILE A 151 -1.97 -12.26 4.11
CA ILE A 151 -3.30 -11.68 4.31
C ILE A 151 -3.75 -12.07 5.71
N SER A 152 -4.12 -11.09 6.53
CA SER A 152 -4.38 -11.28 7.96
C SER A 152 -5.62 -10.52 8.43
N GLY A 153 -6.47 -11.17 9.24
CA GLY A 153 -7.78 -10.64 9.63
C GLY A 153 -8.84 -10.72 8.53
N ASP A 154 -10.07 -10.31 8.85
CA ASP A 154 -11.22 -10.43 7.95
C ASP A 154 -12.12 -9.17 7.96
N GLY A 155 -12.95 -9.02 6.93
CA GLY A 155 -13.83 -7.87 6.70
C GLY A 155 -13.10 -6.53 6.84
N PRO A 156 -13.61 -5.55 7.62
CA PRO A 156 -12.95 -4.25 7.80
C PRO A 156 -11.60 -4.33 8.55
N LYS A 157 -11.32 -5.46 9.22
CA LYS A 157 -10.04 -5.71 9.90
C LYS A 157 -9.02 -6.44 9.01
N LYS A 158 -9.38 -6.81 7.78
CA LYS A 158 -8.49 -7.45 6.82
C LYS A 158 -7.31 -6.54 6.47
N ARG A 159 -6.10 -7.10 6.52
CA ARG A 159 -4.83 -6.43 6.22
C ARG A 159 -4.01 -7.30 5.28
N TYR A 160 -3.15 -6.62 4.55
CA TYR A 160 -2.30 -7.17 3.51
C TYR A 160 -0.86 -6.86 3.87
N ASP A 161 -0.05 -7.92 3.92
CA ASP A 161 1.38 -7.84 4.19
C ASP A 161 2.07 -8.01 2.83
N VAL A 162 2.51 -6.89 2.25
CA VAL A 162 3.04 -6.79 0.88
C VAL A 162 4.54 -6.52 0.89
N GLN A 163 5.27 -7.07 -0.07
CA GLN A 163 6.73 -6.98 -0.11
C GLN A 163 7.22 -6.41 -1.44
N ASP A 164 8.12 -5.44 -1.40
CA ASP A 164 8.85 -4.94 -2.58
C ASP A 164 9.73 -6.08 -3.16
N PRO A 165 9.73 -6.33 -4.47
CA PRO A 165 10.67 -7.28 -5.08
C PRO A 165 12.10 -6.75 -5.19
N GLU A 166 12.37 -5.45 -5.07
CA GLU A 166 13.74 -4.93 -4.99
C GLU A 166 14.45 -5.42 -3.72
N PRO A 167 15.73 -5.82 -3.79
CA PRO A 167 16.51 -6.14 -2.60
C PRO A 167 16.73 -4.87 -1.75
N ASN A 168 16.84 -5.05 -0.43
CA ASN A 168 17.18 -3.93 0.45
C ASN A 168 18.70 -3.61 0.40
N GLU A 169 19.13 -2.54 1.10
CA GLU A 169 20.52 -2.07 1.11
C GLU A 169 21.55 -3.13 1.56
N ASN A 170 21.13 -4.18 2.27
CA ASN A 170 21.99 -5.30 2.70
C ASN A 170 22.05 -6.44 1.67
N GLY A 171 21.38 -6.33 0.52
CA GLY A 171 21.17 -7.41 -0.44
C GLY A 171 20.15 -8.48 0.01
N GLU A 172 19.47 -8.26 1.14
CA GLU A 172 18.43 -9.16 1.63
C GLU A 172 17.07 -8.87 0.97
N GLN A 173 16.08 -9.72 1.27
CA GLN A 173 14.71 -9.56 0.84
C GLN A 173 14.15 -8.14 1.07
N GLY A 174 13.45 -7.63 0.05
CA GLY A 174 12.86 -6.29 0.03
C GLY A 174 11.88 -5.99 1.17
N ALA A 175 11.64 -4.69 1.36
CA ALA A 175 10.87 -4.17 2.50
C ALA A 175 9.42 -4.71 2.52
N VAL A 176 8.94 -5.05 3.72
CA VAL A 176 7.58 -5.56 3.94
C VAL A 176 6.70 -4.49 4.58
N TYR A 177 5.63 -4.12 3.88
CA TYR A 177 4.66 -3.10 4.29
C TYR A 177 3.32 -3.74 4.66
N ARG A 178 2.78 -3.35 5.82
CA ARG A 178 1.44 -3.79 6.27
C ARG A 178 0.40 -2.72 5.96
N THR A 179 -0.61 -3.09 5.17
CA THR A 179 -1.56 -2.13 4.59
C THR A 179 -2.99 -2.66 4.53
N ALA A 180 -3.91 -1.84 4.02
CA ALA A 180 -5.29 -2.21 3.71
C ALA A 180 -5.54 -2.08 2.20
N ALA A 181 -6.54 -2.79 1.67
CA ALA A 181 -6.80 -2.85 0.23
C ALA A 181 -7.10 -1.50 -0.44
N ALA A 182 -7.51 -0.47 0.31
CA ALA A 182 -7.69 0.89 -0.21
C ALA A 182 -6.38 1.52 -0.74
N SER A 183 -5.24 1.00 -0.31
CA SER A 183 -3.90 1.40 -0.78
C SER A 183 -3.29 0.40 -1.75
N LEU A 184 -4.04 -0.58 -2.27
CA LEU A 184 -3.56 -1.58 -3.23
C LEU A 184 -4.30 -1.50 -4.56
N ILE A 185 -3.55 -1.49 -5.66
CA ILE A 185 -4.08 -1.62 -7.03
C ILE A 185 -3.60 -2.96 -7.58
N PRO A 186 -4.47 -3.86 -8.06
CA PRO A 186 -4.03 -5.14 -8.63
C PRO A 186 -3.32 -4.93 -9.98
N ILE A 187 -2.14 -5.53 -10.16
CA ILE A 187 -1.46 -5.59 -11.45
C ILE A 187 -2.02 -6.81 -12.21
N PRO A 188 -2.46 -6.68 -13.48
CA PRO A 188 -2.94 -7.80 -14.28
C PRO A 188 -1.92 -8.96 -14.33
N ARG A 189 -2.40 -10.21 -14.33
CA ARG A 189 -1.53 -11.39 -14.51
C ARG A 189 -1.09 -11.51 -15.97
N ILE A 190 0.08 -12.09 -16.20
CA ILE A 190 0.55 -12.43 -17.55
C ILE A 190 -0.51 -13.31 -18.24
N GLY A 191 -0.88 -12.98 -19.48
CA GLY A 191 -1.93 -13.68 -20.24
C GLY A 191 -3.38 -13.32 -19.85
N SER A 192 -3.61 -12.44 -18.88
CA SER A 192 -4.96 -11.90 -18.61
C SER A 192 -5.34 -10.76 -19.57
N THR A 193 -6.63 -10.46 -19.68
CA THR A 193 -7.14 -9.36 -20.52
C THR A 193 -6.68 -8.01 -19.97
N LEU A 194 -5.68 -7.40 -20.62
CA LEU A 194 -5.14 -6.10 -20.24
C LEU A 194 -6.12 -4.96 -20.57
N PRO A 195 -6.14 -3.87 -19.77
CA PRO A 195 -6.92 -2.67 -20.09
C PRO A 195 -6.48 -2.02 -21.40
N SER A 196 -7.32 -1.12 -21.91
CA SER A 196 -7.02 -0.29 -23.08
C SER A 196 -7.35 1.17 -22.79
N PHE A 197 -6.34 2.03 -22.89
CA PHE A 197 -6.44 3.47 -22.68
C PHE A 197 -6.34 4.21 -24.01
N SER A 198 -7.12 5.29 -24.16
CA SER A 198 -7.08 6.20 -25.31
C SER A 198 -5.88 7.15 -25.21
N LEU A 199 -5.52 7.77 -26.34
CA LEU A 199 -4.56 8.89 -26.33
C LEU A 199 -5.07 10.02 -25.43
N GLY A 200 -4.16 10.73 -24.76
CA GLY A 200 -4.47 11.80 -23.80
C GLY A 200 -5.08 11.33 -22.47
N LYS A 201 -5.33 10.02 -22.28
CA LYS A 201 -5.74 9.49 -20.97
C LYS A 201 -4.55 9.55 -20.01
N GLN A 202 -4.79 10.15 -18.86
CA GLN A 202 -3.90 10.13 -17.70
C GLN A 202 -3.97 8.76 -17.02
N VAL A 203 -2.82 8.09 -16.88
CA VAL A 203 -2.65 6.72 -16.38
C VAL A 203 -1.61 6.67 -15.25
N LEU A 204 -1.60 5.58 -14.50
CA LEU A 204 -0.56 5.22 -13.54
C LEU A 204 0.33 4.14 -14.16
N ALA A 205 1.61 4.42 -14.37
CA ALA A 205 2.52 3.52 -15.09
C ALA A 205 3.84 3.31 -14.35
N ARG A 206 4.40 2.11 -14.43
CA ARG A 206 5.74 1.80 -13.91
C ARG A 206 6.80 2.47 -14.80
N TYR A 207 7.74 3.21 -14.21
CA TYR A 207 8.86 3.77 -14.98
C TYR A 207 9.80 2.63 -15.43
N PRO A 208 10.33 2.64 -16.67
CA PRO A 208 11.25 1.63 -17.15
C PRO A 208 12.42 1.38 -16.19
N ASP A 209 12.85 0.12 -16.09
CA ASP A 209 13.96 -0.32 -15.25
C ASP A 209 13.83 0.00 -13.73
N THR A 210 12.59 0.23 -13.25
CA THR A 210 12.27 0.41 -11.82
C THR A 210 11.02 -0.38 -11.39
N THR A 211 10.75 -0.43 -10.08
CA THR A 211 9.48 -0.85 -9.48
C THR A 211 8.50 0.30 -9.22
N THR A 212 8.91 1.56 -9.35
CA THR A 212 8.12 2.73 -8.96
C THR A 212 7.10 3.12 -10.05
N PHE A 213 5.88 3.44 -9.62
CA PHE A 213 4.77 3.88 -10.47
C PHE A 213 4.55 5.39 -10.36
N TYR A 214 4.49 6.05 -11.51
CA TYR A 214 4.31 7.49 -11.69
C TYR A 214 3.08 7.76 -12.56
N ARG A 215 2.66 9.02 -12.60
CA ARG A 215 1.61 9.46 -13.52
C ARG A 215 2.20 9.68 -14.91
N ALA A 216 1.43 9.33 -15.93
CA ALA A 216 1.80 9.57 -17.31
C ALA A 216 0.59 9.86 -18.20
N GLU A 217 0.83 10.50 -19.32
CA GLU A 217 -0.13 10.64 -20.41
C GLU A 217 0.13 9.62 -21.50
N VAL A 218 -0.95 9.02 -22.04
CA VAL A 218 -0.86 8.10 -23.18
C VAL A 218 -0.63 8.88 -24.48
N MET A 219 0.59 8.86 -24.98
CA MET A 219 1.01 9.50 -26.24
C MET A 219 0.80 8.61 -27.45
N GLY A 220 0.87 7.29 -27.28
CA GLY A 220 0.66 6.32 -28.35
C GLY A 220 0.45 4.90 -27.82
N THR A 221 -0.08 4.01 -28.67
CA THR A 221 -0.18 2.58 -28.36
C THR A 221 0.38 1.73 -29.50
N LYS A 222 1.22 0.77 -29.14
CA LYS A 222 1.63 -0.38 -29.96
C LYS A 222 0.97 -1.63 -29.37
N LYS A 223 1.02 -2.75 -30.10
CA LYS A 223 0.34 -4.03 -29.79
C LYS A 223 0.34 -4.38 -28.30
N ASP A 224 1.53 -4.49 -27.70
CA ASP A 224 1.74 -4.93 -26.32
C ASP A 224 2.40 -3.83 -25.42
N VAL A 225 2.58 -2.61 -25.95
CA VAL A 225 3.35 -1.52 -25.31
C VAL A 225 2.65 -0.16 -25.49
N TYR A 226 2.58 0.66 -24.45
CA TYR A 226 2.21 2.08 -24.54
C TYR A 226 3.44 2.97 -24.70
N ARG A 227 3.32 4.01 -25.54
CA ARG A 227 4.18 5.20 -25.51
C ARG A 227 3.58 6.20 -24.54
N LEU A 228 4.35 6.59 -23.53
CA LEU A 228 3.91 7.40 -22.40
C LEU A 228 4.83 8.61 -22.20
N LYS A 229 4.24 9.74 -21.80
CA LYS A 229 4.98 10.92 -21.30
C LYS A 229 4.75 11.03 -19.80
N PHE A 230 5.79 10.96 -18.99
CA PHE A 230 5.68 10.98 -17.53
C PHE A 230 5.47 12.39 -16.96
N GLU A 231 4.65 12.52 -15.91
CA GLU A 231 4.41 13.79 -15.21
C GLU A 231 5.67 14.18 -14.40
N GLY A 232 6.43 15.15 -14.89
CA GLY A 232 7.62 15.69 -14.22
C GLY A 232 8.95 15.56 -14.98
N GLU A 233 9.00 14.86 -16.13
CA GLU A 233 10.17 14.98 -17.02
C GLU A 233 10.14 16.30 -17.80
N GLU A 234 11.28 17.00 -17.85
CA GLU A 234 11.43 18.33 -18.44
C GLU A 234 11.65 18.30 -19.97
N ASP A 235 12.25 17.21 -20.49
CA ASP A 235 12.65 17.06 -21.91
C ASP A 235 11.51 16.63 -22.86
N ASP A 236 10.24 16.68 -22.41
CA ASP A 236 9.05 16.22 -23.17
C ASP A 236 9.11 14.74 -23.65
N LYS A 237 10.04 13.97 -23.09
CA LYS A 237 10.48 12.64 -23.52
C LYS A 237 9.39 11.57 -23.38
N GLU A 238 9.24 10.78 -24.45
CA GLU A 238 8.36 9.62 -24.48
C GLU A 238 9.13 8.34 -24.14
N MET A 239 8.49 7.45 -23.37
CA MET A 239 9.03 6.15 -22.98
C MET A 239 8.06 5.02 -23.33
N GLU A 240 8.60 3.83 -23.60
CA GLU A 240 7.82 2.65 -23.95
C GLU A 240 7.67 1.70 -22.76
N VAL A 241 6.42 1.45 -22.35
CA VAL A 241 6.07 0.66 -21.15
C VAL A 241 5.09 -0.46 -21.54
N ASP A 242 5.37 -1.69 -21.09
CA ASP A 242 4.49 -2.85 -21.28
C ASP A 242 3.07 -2.55 -20.74
N ARG A 243 2.05 -2.88 -21.54
CA ARG A 243 0.63 -2.64 -21.21
C ARG A 243 0.19 -3.26 -19.88
N ARG A 244 0.89 -4.29 -19.39
CA ARG A 244 0.68 -4.92 -18.08
C ARG A 244 0.93 -3.98 -16.91
N PHE A 245 1.91 -3.07 -17.06
CA PHE A 245 2.32 -2.12 -16.04
C PHE A 245 1.74 -0.71 -16.23
N VAL A 246 0.67 -0.59 -17.04
CA VAL A 246 -0.11 0.64 -17.21
C VAL A 246 -1.52 0.40 -16.66
N LEU A 247 -1.91 1.22 -15.68
CA LEU A 247 -3.10 1.05 -14.85
C LEU A 247 -3.94 2.35 -14.86
N ASP A 248 -5.22 2.24 -14.54
CA ASP A 248 -6.07 3.42 -14.36
C ASP A 248 -5.77 4.11 -13.01
N ILE A 249 -5.98 5.43 -12.94
CA ILE A 249 -5.75 6.23 -11.73
C ILE A 249 -6.98 6.11 -10.81
N PRO A 250 -6.89 5.42 -9.66
CA PRO A 250 -8.06 5.18 -8.81
C PRO A 250 -8.54 6.47 -8.13
N GLY A 251 -9.70 6.98 -8.57
CA GLY A 251 -10.36 8.17 -8.04
C GLY A 251 -10.36 9.39 -8.98
N LYS A 252 -10.15 9.20 -10.28
CA LYS A 252 -10.40 10.17 -11.36
C LYS A 252 -11.36 9.58 -12.39
#